data_AF-A0A8J2PH24-F1
#
_entry.id   AF-A0A8J2PH24-F1
#
_cell.length_a   1.000
_cell.length_b   1.000
_cell.length_c   1.000
_cell.angle_alpha   90.00
_cell.angle_beta   90.00
_cell.angle_gamma   90.00
#
_symmetry.space_group_name_H-M   'P 1'
#
loop_
_entity.id
_entity.type
_entity.pdbx_description
1 polymer ?
#
loop_
_entity_poly.entity_id
_entity_poly.type
_entity_poly.pdbx_seq_one_letter_code
_entity_poly.pdbx_strand_id
1 'polypeptide(L)'
;MYAALCYQSNFRAAHTLCSYVDQKQLLYAIQAEYMSGPLRRGFYDLLIALHLESFATTMEVCKNEYIIPLTQELKDLYEDEA
;
A
#
# COMPACT_ATOMS: atom_id res chain seq x y z
N MET A 1 -0.42 -12.87 -13.58
CA MET A 1 -0.79 -14.11 -12.87
C MET A 1 -0.75 -13.92 -11.35
N TYR A 2 0.39 -13.58 -10.73
CA TYR A 2 0.47 -13.38 -9.27
C TYR A 2 -0.39 -12.23 -8.73
N ALA A 3 -0.41 -11.07 -9.41
CA ALA A 3 -1.29 -9.95 -9.03
C ALA A 3 -2.78 -10.34 -9.00
N ALA A 4 -3.22 -11.22 -9.90
CA ALA A 4 -4.61 -11.71 -9.94
C ALA A 4 -4.96 -12.65 -8.77
N LEU A 5 -3.98 -13.35 -8.20
CA LEU A 5 -4.19 -14.19 -7.00
C LEU A 5 -4.39 -13.38 -5.73
N CYS A 6 -3.81 -12.17 -5.69
CA CYS A 6 -3.91 -11.24 -4.57
C CYS A 6 -5.13 -10.30 -4.66
N TYR A 7 -5.86 -10.36 -5.78
CA TYR A 7 -7.01 -9.50 -6.05
C TYR A 7 -8.06 -9.56 -4.93
N GLN A 8 -8.70 -8.42 -4.65
CA GLN A 8 -9.75 -8.25 -3.66
C GLN A 8 -9.33 -8.62 -2.22
N SER A 9 -8.16 -8.16 -1.79
CA SER A 9 -7.67 -8.31 -0.40
C SER A 9 -7.51 -9.78 0.03
N ASN A 10 -7.05 -10.65 -0.86
CA ASN A 10 -6.68 -12.02 -0.50
C ASN A 10 -5.33 -12.04 0.25
N PHE A 11 -5.34 -11.55 1.50
CA PHE A 11 -4.15 -11.41 2.34
C PHE A 11 -3.45 -12.74 2.57
N ARG A 12 -4.18 -13.86 2.58
CA ARG A 12 -3.60 -15.19 2.74
C ARG A 12 -2.74 -15.59 1.54
N ALA A 13 -3.23 -15.36 0.32
CA ALA A 13 -2.45 -15.59 -0.89
C ALA A 13 -1.26 -14.60 -0.97
N ALA A 14 -1.49 -13.32 -0.70
CA ALA A 14 -0.44 -12.30 -0.68
C ALA A 14 0.67 -12.64 0.32
N HIS A 15 0.32 -12.99 1.56
CA HIS A 15 1.26 -13.39 2.59
C HIS A 15 2.05 -14.65 2.20
N THR A 16 1.37 -15.64 1.63
CA THR A 16 2.03 -16.86 1.14
C THR A 16 3.03 -16.53 0.02
N LEU A 17 2.70 -15.60 -0.87
CA LEU A 17 3.58 -15.13 -1.94
C LEU A 17 4.80 -14.38 -1.42
N CYS A 18 4.67 -13.62 -0.33
CA CYS A 18 5.81 -12.95 0.31
C CYS A 18 6.88 -13.93 0.82
N SER A 19 6.53 -15.19 1.09
CA SER A 19 7.50 -16.24 1.44
C SER A 19 8.34 -16.72 0.24
N TYR A 20 7.87 -16.49 -0.99
CA TYR A 20 8.56 -16.87 -2.22
C TYR A 20 9.27 -15.70 -2.88
N VAL A 21 8.69 -14.50 -2.79
CA VAL A 21 9.22 -13.26 -3.36
C VAL A 21 9.09 -12.18 -2.30
N ASP A 22 10.22 -11.71 -1.77
CA ASP A 22 10.23 -10.66 -0.76
C ASP A 22 10.26 -9.26 -1.41
N GLN A 23 9.94 -8.24 -0.60
CA GLN A 23 9.93 -6.85 -1.06
C GLN A 23 11.31 -6.39 -1.56
N LYS A 24 12.40 -6.88 -0.97
CA LYS A 24 13.77 -6.47 -1.33
C LYS A 24 14.15 -6.97 -2.73
N GLN A 25 13.78 -8.21 -3.06
CA GLN A 25 13.96 -8.79 -4.38
C GLN A 25 13.21 -8.01 -5.45
N LEU A 26 11.95 -7.61 -5.18
CA LEU A 26 11.18 -6.79 -6.10
C LEU A 26 11.83 -5.43 -6.34
N LEU A 27 12.28 -4.75 -5.28
CA LEU A 27 12.95 -3.46 -5.39
C LEU A 27 14.27 -3.57 -6.16
N TYR A 28 15.06 -4.60 -5.89
CA TYR A 28 16.29 -4.87 -6.64
C TYR A 28 16.01 -5.13 -8.13
N ALA A 29 15.03 -5.99 -8.43
CA ALA A 29 14.64 -6.33 -9.79
C ALA A 29 14.21 -5.08 -10.57
N ILE A 30 13.37 -4.24 -9.97
CA ILE A 30 12.86 -3.01 -10.59
C ILE A 30 13.98 -2.01 -10.91
N GLN A 31 15.00 -1.92 -10.05
CA GLN A 31 16.15 -1.03 -10.22
C GLN A 31 17.19 -1.54 -11.22
N ALA A 32 17.08 -2.79 -11.71
CA ALA A 32 18.04 -3.35 -12.65
C ALA A 32 18.05 -2.57 -13.98
N GLU A 33 19.23 -2.09 -14.37
CA GLU A 33 19.45 -1.23 -15.54
C GLU A 33 19.01 -1.89 -16.85
N TYR A 34 19.31 -3.19 -17.00
CA TYR A 34 19.05 -3.96 -18.22
C TYR A 34 17.66 -4.61 -18.26
N MET A 35 16.77 -4.26 -17.33
CA MET A 35 15.41 -4.81 -17.31
C MET A 35 14.53 -4.18 -18.39
N SER A 36 13.82 -5.02 -19.15
CA SER A 36 12.86 -4.54 -20.14
C SER A 36 11.68 -3.83 -19.48
N GLY A 37 11.16 -2.79 -20.13
CA GLY A 37 10.03 -2.00 -19.62
C GLY A 37 8.79 -2.85 -19.25
N PRO A 38 8.34 -3.80 -20.09
CA PRO A 38 7.20 -4.66 -19.76
C PRO A 38 7.43 -5.53 -18.53
N LEU A 39 8.64 -6.09 -18.36
CA LEU A 39 8.98 -6.91 -17.21
C LEU A 39 9.02 -6.06 -15.93
N ARG A 40 9.65 -4.88 -16.01
CA ARG A 40 9.70 -3.92 -14.90
C ARG A 40 8.30 -3.49 -14.46
N ARG A 41 7.40 -3.21 -15.42
CA ARG A 41 5.99 -2.90 -15.12
C ARG A 41 5.32 -4.06 -14.38
N GLY A 42 5.51 -5.29 -14.83
CA GLY A 42 4.96 -6.47 -14.14
C GLY A 42 5.40 -6.59 -12.68
N PHE A 43 6.65 -6.25 -12.36
CA PHE A 43 7.13 -6.21 -10.98
C PHE A 43 6.54 -5.06 -10.16
N TYR A 44 6.35 -3.88 -10.76
CA TYR A 44 5.62 -2.78 -10.11
C TYR A 44 4.18 -3.17 -9.79
N ASP A 45 3.47 -3.75 -10.77
CA ASP A 45 2.08 -4.17 -10.59
C ASP A 45 1.97 -5.21 -9.46
N LEU A 46 2.94 -6.12 -9.36
CA LEU A 46 3.01 -7.10 -8.27
C LEU A 46 3.28 -6.45 -6.91
N LEU A 47 4.22 -5.51 -6.83
CA LEU A 47 4.53 -4.77 -5.60
C LEU A 47 3.31 -3.99 -5.12
N ILE A 48 2.59 -3.34 -6.04
CA ILE A 48 1.37 -2.59 -5.74
C ILE A 48 0.29 -3.53 -5.21
N ALA A 49 0.00 -4.63 -5.90
CA ALA A 49 -1.03 -5.58 -5.51
C ALA A 49 -0.76 -6.23 -4.14
N LEU A 50 0.51 -6.53 -3.82
CA LEU A 50 0.88 -7.18 -2.56
C LEU A 50 0.87 -6.23 -1.36
N HIS A 51 1.35 -4.99 -1.54
CA HIS A 51 1.71 -4.14 -0.41
C HIS A 51 0.92 -2.83 -0.32
N LEU A 52 0.32 -2.35 -1.42
CA LEU A 52 -0.26 -1.02 -1.48
C LEU A 52 -1.76 -1.04 -1.77
N GLU A 53 -2.24 -1.93 -2.62
CA GLU A 53 -3.62 -1.91 -3.13
C GLU A 53 -4.67 -2.04 -2.03
N SER A 54 -4.46 -2.97 -1.10
CA SER A 54 -5.38 -3.19 0.03
C SER A 54 -5.46 -1.96 0.94
N PHE A 55 -4.31 -1.41 1.33
CA PHE A 55 -4.23 -0.21 2.17
C PHE A 55 -4.83 1.02 1.46
N ALA A 56 -4.48 1.23 0.19
CA ALA A 56 -5.02 2.33 -0.62
C ALA A 56 -6.54 2.24 -0.74
N THR A 57 -7.08 1.03 -0.92
CA THR A 57 -8.53 0.79 -0.98
C THR A 57 -9.19 1.13 0.36
N THR A 58 -8.63 0.71 1.49
CA THR A 58 -9.14 1.07 2.82
C THR A 58 -9.14 2.57 3.04
N MET A 59 -8.05 3.25 2.70
CA MET A 59 -7.94 4.71 2.80
C MET A 59 -8.97 5.41 1.90
N GLU A 60 -9.15 4.94 0.67
CA GLU A 60 -10.11 5.50 -0.29
C GLU A 60 -11.57 5.35 0.18
N VAL A 61 -11.91 4.23 0.82
CA VAL A 61 -13.24 4.00 1.40
C VAL A 61 -13.49 4.92 2.59
N CYS A 62 -12.50 5.09 3.48
CA CYS A 62 -12.63 5.91 4.68
C CYS A 62 -12.36 7.41 4.46
N LYS A 63 -11.98 7.86 3.25
CA LYS A 63 -11.52 9.24 3.01
C LYS A 63 -12.54 10.35 3.34
N ASN A 64 -13.83 10.01 3.31
CA ASN A 64 -14.93 10.93 3.57
C ASN A 64 -15.56 10.69 4.96
N GLU A 65 -14.93 9.89 5.80
CA GLU A 65 -15.34 9.62 7.17
C GLU A 65 -14.45 10.44 8.11
N TYR A 66 -15.06 11.30 8.92
CA TYR A 66 -14.34 12.21 9.81
C TYR A 66 -14.55 11.82 11.26
N ILE A 67 -13.46 11.48 11.94
CA ILE A 67 -13.42 11.24 13.38
C ILE A 67 -12.26 12.06 13.93
N ILE A 68 -12.56 13.05 14.76
CA ILE A 68 -11.56 13.92 15.38
C ILE A 68 -11.58 13.69 16.89
N PRO A 69 -10.53 13.10 17.50
CA PRO A 69 -10.47 12.97 18.94
C PRO A 69 -10.25 14.34 19.60
N LEU A 70 -10.84 14.54 20.78
CA LEU A 70 -10.58 15.72 21.61
C LEU A 70 -9.19 15.58 22.26
N THR A 71 -8.16 16.06 21.58
CA THR A 71 -6.79 16.16 22.11
C THR A 71 -6.54 17.52 22.76
N GLN A 72 -5.50 17.63 23.60
CA GLN A 72 -5.10 18.92 24.17
C GLN A 72 -4.70 19.91 23.07
N GLU A 73 -3.98 19.45 22.04
CA GLU A 73 -3.63 20.25 20.85
C GLU A 73 -4.85 20.90 20.19
N LEU A 74 -5.97 20.17 20.11
CA LEU A 74 -7.21 20.70 19.55
C LEU A 74 -7.85 21.72 20.48
N LYS A 75 -7.78 21.54 21.80
CA LYS A 75 -8.28 22.53 22.76
C LYS A 75 -7.47 23.81 22.73
N ASP A 76 -6.14 23.67 22.76
CA ASP A 76 -5.20 24.80 22.72
C ASP A 76 -5.39 25.64 21.45
N LEU A 77 -5.67 25.00 20.30
CA LEU A 77 -5.96 25.68 19.02
C LEU A 77 -7.19 26.60 19.08
N TYR A 78 -8.17 26.28 19.92
CA TYR A 78 -9.42 27.03 20.05
C TYR A 78 -9.49 27.89 21.34
N GLU A 79 -8.44 27.90 22.17
CA GLU A 79 -8.40 28.71 23.40
C GLU A 79 -7.97 30.18 23.17
N ASP A 80 -7.52 30.56 21.96
CA ASP A 80 -7.02 31.90 21.61
C ASP A 80 -8.07 32.91 21.06
N GLU A 81 -9.34 32.83 21.48
CA GLU A 81 -10.38 33.85 21.16
C GLU A 81 -11.19 34.33 22.39
N ALA A 82 -10.57 34.44 23.57
CA ALA A 82 -11.20 35.02 24.77
C ALA A 82 -10.46 36.25 25.32
#